data_AF-A0A5S9IS00-F1
#
_entry.id   AF-A0A5S9IS00-F1
#
_cell.length_a   1.000
_cell.length_b   1.000
_cell.length_c   1.000
_cell.angle_alpha   90.00
_cell.angle_beta   90.00
_cell.angle_gamma   90.00
#
_symmetry.space_group_name_H-M   'P 1'
#
loop_
_entity.id
_entity.type
_entity.pdbx_description
1 polymer ?
#
loop_
_entity_poly.entity_id
_entity_poly.type
_entity_poly.pdbx_seq_one_letter_code
_entity_poly.pdbx_strand_id
1 'polypeptide(L)'
;MVDLSSKGIFQTDTYDAILEQLKKQNALLVKVLEILHRKEGDEKQKYLKVKDVAEILKMSPARIRQLVKQQKLTGIKLGHGEKSHILITRESINRLVSYM
;
A
#
# COMPACT_ATOMS: atom_id res chain seq x y z
N MET A 1 -53.23 -29.29 -22.31
CA MET A 1 -52.76 -28.04 -21.68
C MET A 1 -51.37 -28.31 -21.15
N VAL A 2 -50.35 -27.66 -21.70
CA VAL A 2 -48.97 -27.76 -21.18
C VAL A 2 -48.85 -26.73 -20.06
N ASP A 3 -48.61 -27.19 -18.84
CA ASP A 3 -48.42 -26.32 -17.69
C ASP A 3 -47.09 -25.56 -17.85
N LEU A 4 -47.19 -24.25 -18.05
CA LEU A 4 -46.07 -23.33 -18.23
C LEU A 4 -45.55 -22.77 -16.90
N SER A 5 -46.21 -23.09 -15.77
CA SER A 5 -45.87 -22.59 -14.44
C SER A 5 -44.45 -22.99 -14.00
N SER A 6 -44.01 -24.20 -14.39
CA SER A 6 -42.71 -24.76 -14.02
C SER A 6 -41.52 -24.06 -14.68
N LYS A 7 -41.70 -23.29 -15.77
CA LYS A 7 -40.58 -22.59 -16.42
C LYS A 7 -40.25 -21.25 -15.76
N GLY A 8 -41.22 -20.61 -15.11
CA GLY A 8 -41.03 -19.33 -14.42
C GLY A 8 -40.24 -19.45 -13.13
N ILE A 9 -40.50 -20.51 -12.35
CA ILE A 9 -39.89 -20.75 -11.02
C ILE A 9 -38.40 -21.11 -11.16
N PHE A 10 -38.05 -21.99 -12.10
CA PHE A 10 -36.67 -22.40 -12.34
C PHE A 10 -35.78 -21.25 -12.85
N GLN A 11 -36.33 -20.30 -13.61
CA GLN A 11 -35.56 -19.14 -14.07
C GLN A 11 -35.28 -18.17 -12.92
N THR A 12 -36.26 -17.86 -12.08
CA THR A 12 -36.09 -16.93 -10.94
C THR A 12 -35.07 -17.44 -9.94
N ASP A 13 -35.11 -18.73 -9.58
CA ASP A 13 -34.13 -19.33 -8.65
C ASP A 13 -32.69 -19.28 -9.21
N THR A 14 -32.56 -19.42 -10.53
CA THR A 14 -31.27 -19.32 -11.22
C THR A 14 -30.77 -17.88 -11.26
N TYR A 15 -31.64 -16.91 -11.51
CA TYR A 15 -31.29 -15.49 -11.48
C TYR A 15 -30.90 -15.01 -10.07
N ASP A 16 -31.62 -15.45 -9.04
CA ASP A 16 -31.31 -15.13 -7.65
C ASP A 16 -29.98 -15.73 -7.21
N ALA A 17 -29.68 -16.97 -7.62
CA ALA A 17 -28.37 -17.58 -7.38
C ALA A 17 -27.23 -16.81 -8.07
N ILE A 18 -27.43 -16.38 -9.32
CA ILE A 18 -26.47 -15.56 -10.06
C ILE A 18 -26.27 -14.19 -9.39
N LEU A 19 -27.35 -13.56 -8.94
CA LEU A 19 -27.32 -12.27 -8.26
C LEU A 19 -26.55 -12.37 -6.93
N GLU A 20 -26.79 -13.42 -6.15
CA GLU A 20 -26.05 -13.68 -4.91
C GLU A 20 -24.57 -13.97 -5.17
N GLN A 21 -24.25 -14.69 -6.24
CA GLN A 21 -22.87 -14.94 -6.64
C GLN A 21 -22.16 -13.64 -7.06
N LEU A 22 -22.82 -12.77 -7.82
CA LEU A 22 -22.31 -11.44 -8.19
C LEU A 22 -22.07 -10.55 -6.96
N LYS A 23 -23.00 -10.54 -5.98
CA LYS A 23 -22.80 -9.81 -4.72
C LYS A 23 -21.57 -10.31 -3.96
N LYS A 24 -21.38 -11.64 -3.87
CA LYS A 24 -20.19 -12.23 -3.24
C LYS A 24 -18.90 -11.85 -3.97
N GLN A 25 -18.89 -11.88 -5.30
CA GLN A 25 -17.75 -11.46 -6.10
C GLN A 25 -17.42 -9.97 -5.89
N ASN A 26 -18.44 -9.09 -5.87
CA ASN A 26 -18.25 -7.67 -5.61
C ASN A 26 -17.69 -7.42 -4.19
N ALA A 27 -18.19 -8.13 -3.17
CA ALA A 27 -17.67 -8.02 -1.82
C ALA A 27 -16.19 -8.45 -1.72
N LEU A 28 -15.79 -9.48 -2.47
CA LEU A 28 -14.40 -9.90 -2.56
C LEU A 28 -13.54 -8.86 -3.28
N LEU A 29 -14.02 -8.28 -4.39
CA LEU A 29 -13.33 -7.22 -5.12
C LEU A 29 -13.10 -5.98 -4.24
N VAL A 30 -14.09 -5.57 -3.45
CA VAL A 30 -13.95 -4.47 -2.49
C VAL A 30 -12.86 -4.78 -1.45
N LYS A 31 -12.86 -5.98 -0.87
CA LYS A 31 -11.81 -6.39 0.07
C LYS A 31 -10.42 -6.41 -0.56
N VAL A 32 -10.30 -6.87 -1.80
CA VAL A 32 -9.02 -6.85 -2.54
C VAL A 32 -8.56 -5.42 -2.76
N LEU A 33 -9.46 -4.51 -3.17
CA LEU A 33 -9.15 -3.09 -3.34
C LEU A 33 -8.70 -2.45 -2.03
N GLU A 34 -9.37 -2.73 -0.90
CA GLU A 34 -8.95 -2.23 0.42
C GLU A 34 -7.55 -2.73 0.81
N ILE A 35 -7.25 -4.00 0.57
CA ILE A 35 -5.92 -4.58 0.85
C ILE A 35 -4.85 -3.93 -0.02
N LEU A 36 -5.11 -3.76 -1.31
CA LEU A 36 -4.19 -3.12 -2.24
C LEU A 36 -3.96 -1.65 -1.88
N HIS A 37 -5.02 -0.92 -1.51
CA HIS A 37 -4.91 0.47 -1.09
C HIS A 37 -4.15 0.63 0.24
N ARG A 38 -4.36 -0.30 1.20
CA ARG A 38 -3.57 -0.37 2.44
C ARG A 38 -2.09 -0.66 2.14
N LYS A 39 -1.80 -1.59 1.22
CA LYS A 39 -0.42 -1.91 0.82
C LYS A 39 0.27 -0.77 0.08
N GLU A 40 -0.42 -0.06 -0.82
CA GLU A 40 0.13 1.15 -1.47
C GLU A 40 0.38 2.27 -0.46
N GLY A 41 -0.52 2.41 0.54
CA GLY A 41 -0.34 3.32 1.67
C GLY A 41 0.88 2.96 2.51
N ASP A 42 1.07 1.68 2.82
CA ASP A 42 2.21 1.18 3.59
C ASP A 42 3.54 1.34 2.83
N GLU A 43 3.58 1.07 1.52
CA GLU A 43 4.83 1.23 0.75
C GLU A 43 5.23 2.69 0.56
N LYS A 44 4.26 3.59 0.35
CA LYS A 44 4.52 5.05 0.31
C LYS A 44 4.89 5.62 1.68
N GLN A 45 4.40 5.01 2.78
CA GLN A 45 4.82 5.37 4.14
C GLN A 45 6.14 4.72 4.57
N LYS A 46 6.57 3.66 3.89
CA LYS A 46 7.79 2.92 4.22
C LYS A 46 9.05 3.72 3.90
N TYR A 47 9.03 4.60 2.91
CA TYR A 47 10.19 5.34 2.45
C TYR A 47 9.95 6.84 2.42
N LEU A 48 10.88 7.60 3.00
CA LEU A 48 10.82 9.06 3.11
C LEU A 48 11.99 9.70 2.35
N LYS A 49 11.77 10.88 1.76
CA LYS A 49 12.87 11.61 1.13
C LYS A 49 13.76 12.22 2.21
N VAL A 50 15.03 12.47 1.88
CA VAL A 50 15.99 13.12 2.80
C VAL A 50 15.43 14.41 3.42
N LYS A 51 14.67 15.20 2.66
CA LYS A 51 14.07 16.45 3.16
C LYS A 51 13.04 16.19 4.27
N ASP A 52 12.14 15.24 4.06
CA ASP A 52 11.11 14.88 5.03
C ASP A 52 11.75 14.31 6.31
N VAL A 53 12.80 13.49 6.17
CA VAL A 53 13.55 12.96 7.32
C VAL A 53 14.30 14.05 8.08
N ALA A 54 14.86 15.03 7.37
CA ALA A 54 15.52 16.19 7.97
C ALA A 54 14.55 16.99 8.84
N GLU A 55 13.30 17.15 8.40
CA GLU A 55 12.24 17.80 9.18
C GLU A 55 11.85 16.99 10.42
N ILE A 56 11.66 15.66 10.29
CA ILE A 56 11.30 14.77 11.40
C ILE A 56 12.38 14.76 12.49
N LEU A 57 13.64 14.59 12.10
CA LEU A 57 14.77 14.49 13.04
C LEU A 57 15.30 15.86 13.47
N LYS A 58 14.76 16.97 12.93
CA LYS A 58 15.26 18.33 13.15
C LYS A 58 16.76 18.45 12.86
N MET A 59 17.22 17.83 11.76
CA MET A 59 18.63 17.81 11.33
C MET A 59 18.78 18.36 9.91
N SER A 60 19.98 18.80 9.54
CA SER A 60 20.22 19.23 8.16
C SER A 60 20.18 18.04 7.17
N PRO A 61 19.74 18.24 5.91
CA PRO A 61 19.78 17.21 4.88
C PRO A 61 21.19 16.63 4.66
N ALA A 62 22.23 17.44 4.85
CA ALA A 62 23.62 16.99 4.79
C ALA A 62 23.95 15.98 5.91
N ARG A 63 23.47 16.25 7.13
CA ARG A 63 23.63 15.34 8.27
C ARG A 63 22.90 14.03 8.06
N ILE A 64 21.68 14.07 7.51
CA ILE A 64 20.93 12.85 7.14
C ILE A 64 21.71 12.01 6.13
N ARG A 65 22.26 12.63 5.07
CA ARG A 65 23.12 11.92 4.09
C ARG A 65 24.35 11.31 4.74
N GLN A 66 24.94 11.99 5.73
CA GLN A 66 26.06 11.46 6.49
C GLN A 66 25.65 10.24 7.33
N LEU A 67 24.48 10.27 7.99
CA LEU A 67 23.95 9.13 8.75
C LEU A 67 23.70 7.92 7.87
N VAL A 68 23.22 8.13 6.63
CA VAL A 68 23.09 7.05 5.64
C VAL A 68 24.46 6.49 5.25
N LYS A 69 25.46 7.34 5.00
CA LYS A 69 26.84 6.89 4.73
C LYS A 69 27.47 6.13 5.89
N GLN A 70 27.16 6.53 7.12
CA GLN A 70 27.58 5.88 8.36
C GLN A 70 26.78 4.62 8.69
N GLN A 71 25.85 4.21 7.81
CA GLN A 71 24.96 3.05 8.00
C GLN A 71 24.09 3.14 9.27
N LYS A 72 23.91 4.35 9.83
CA LYS A 72 23.00 4.61 10.96
C LYS A 72 21.55 4.77 10.50
N LEU A 73 21.34 5.15 9.24
CA LEU A 73 20.04 5.15 8.58
C LEU A 73 20.10 4.26 7.33
N THR A 74 19.07 3.46 7.11
CA THR A 74 18.98 2.59 5.94
C THR A 74 18.29 3.35 4.82
N GLY A 75 19.07 3.70 3.79
CA GLY A 75 18.58 4.41 2.62
C GLY A 75 18.90 3.70 1.30
N ILE A 76 17.97 3.76 0.36
CA ILE A 76 18.11 3.29 -1.01
C ILE A 76 18.44 4.50 -1.88
N LYS A 77 19.55 4.42 -2.61
CA LYS A 77 19.90 5.41 -3.63
C LYS A 77 19.18 5.05 -4.92
N LEU A 78 18.27 5.92 -5.36
CA LEU A 78 17.58 5.82 -6.63
C LEU A 78 18.22 6.76 -7.66
N GLY A 79 18.52 6.24 -8.85
CA GLY A 79 19.13 7.00 -9.93
C GLY A 79 20.67 7.01 -9.92
N HIS A 80 21.24 7.46 -11.05
CA HIS A 80 22.68 7.48 -11.30
C HIS A 80 23.15 8.93 -11.57
N GLY A 81 24.34 9.30 -11.12
CA GLY A 81 24.89 10.65 -11.29
C GLY A 81 24.14 11.75 -10.52
N GLU A 82 23.98 12.92 -11.14
CA GLU A 82 23.43 14.15 -10.53
C GLU A 82 21.94 14.08 -10.17
N LYS A 83 21.19 13.14 -10.78
CA LYS A 83 19.76 12.92 -10.48
C LYS A 83 19.52 11.89 -9.38
N SER A 84 20.55 11.56 -8.60
CA SER A 84 20.41 10.56 -7.55
C SER A 84 19.64 11.11 -6.34
N HIS A 85 18.58 10.39 -5.96
CA HIS A 85 17.79 10.66 -4.77
C HIS A 85 18.01 9.55 -3.75
N ILE A 86 17.98 9.89 -2.46
CA ILE A 86 18.07 8.91 -1.39
C ILE A 86 16.69 8.83 -0.73
N LEU A 87 16.14 7.62 -0.68
CA LEU A 87 14.94 7.29 0.06
C LEU A 87 15.32 6.53 1.32
N ILE A 88 14.79 6.92 2.47
CA ILE A 88 15.16 6.38 3.78
C ILE A 88 13.97 5.60 4.33
N THR A 89 14.23 4.40 4.84
CA THR A 89 13.16 3.59 5.45
C THR A 89 12.68 4.23 6.75
N ARG A 90 11.37 4.33 6.94
CA ARG A 90 10.75 4.85 8.17
C ARG A 90 11.13 4.03 9.39
N GLU A 91 11.28 2.72 9.21
CA GLU A 91 11.77 1.82 10.26
C GLU A 91 13.15 2.22 10.78
N SER A 92 14.11 2.57 9.90
CA SER A 92 15.43 3.01 10.33
C SER A 92 15.41 4.34 11.10
N ILE A 93 14.47 5.23 10.76
CA ILE A 93 14.25 6.49 11.49
C ILE A 93 13.72 6.18 12.89
N ASN A 94 12.69 5.34 12.99
CA ASN A 94 12.12 4.95 14.28
C ASN A 94 13.17 4.27 15.18
N ARG A 95 14.00 3.39 14.61
CA ARG A 95 15.13 2.78 15.34
C ARG A 95 16.10 3.84 15.84
N LEU A 96 16.49 4.80 15.00
CA LEU A 96 17.40 5.87 15.41
C LEU A 96 16.82 6.71 16.55
N VAL A 97 15.54 7.09 16.45
CA VAL A 97 14.83 7.86 17.48
C VAL A 97 14.71 7.08 18.79
N SER A 98 14.52 5.75 18.75
CA SER A 98 14.45 4.94 19.98
C SER A 98 15.78 4.81 20.72
N TYR A 99 16.92 5.11 20.07
CA TYR A 99 18.25 5.11 20.69
C TYR A 99 18.71 6.51 21.14
N MET A 100 17.92 7.56 20.89
CA MET A 100 18.21 8.94 21.28
C MET A 100 17.39 9.34 22.51
#